data_AF-A0AAW5JWK1-F1
#
_entry.id   AF-A0AAW5JWK1-F1
#
_cell.length_a   1.000
_cell.length_b   1.000
_cell.length_c   1.000
_cell.angle_alpha   90.00
_cell.angle_beta   90.00
_cell.angle_gamma   90.00
#
_symmetry.space_group_name_H-M   'P 1'
#
loop_
_entity.id
_entity.type
_entity.pdbx_description
1 polymer ?
#
loop_
_entity_poly.entity_id
_entity_poly.type
_entity_poly.pdbx_seq_one_letter_code
_entity_poly.pdbx_strand_id
1 'polypeptide(L)' 'ELKKLSEERMLIFDEDLMTFAMGNCITLEDTNGNRKLLKKRYEQKIDAVAAMMDAYIAYKLNRDAFE' A
#
# COMPACT_ATOMS: atom_id res chain seq x y z
N GLU A 1 -1.69 -7.45 5.16
CA GLU A 1 -2.05 -8.38 4.07
C GLU A 1 -1.07 -8.29 2.90
N LEU A 2 -0.79 -7.10 2.34
CA LEU A 2 0.24 -6.92 1.31
C LEU A 2 1.60 -7.54 1.66
N LYS A 3 2.03 -7.44 2.92
CA LYS A 3 3.26 -8.10 3.41
C LYS A 3 3.27 -9.62 3.15
N LYS A 4 2.14 -10.31 3.34
CA LYS A 4 2.04 -11.76 3.09
C LYS A 4 2.17 -12.08 1.60
N LEU A 5 1.48 -11.32 0.75
CA LEU A 5 1.59 -11.46 -0.71
C LEU A 5 3.01 -11.18 -1.21
N SER A 6 3.71 -10.24 -0.58
CA SER A 6 5.12 -9.96 -0.86
C SER A 6 6.02 -11.13 -0.45
N GLU A 7 5.80 -11.70 0.75
CA GLU A 7 6.55 -12.87 1.25
C GLU A 7 6.32 -14.11 0.37
N GLU A 8 5.11 -14.28 -0.15
CA GLU A 8 4.71 -15.37 -1.06
C GLU A 8 5.11 -15.12 -2.53
N ARG A 9 5.81 -14.00 -2.82
CA ARG A 9 6.22 -13.59 -4.19
C ARG A 9 5.06 -13.48 -5.18
N MET A 10 3.89 -13.09 -4.70
CA MET A 10 2.68 -12.89 -5.51
C MET A 10 2.57 -11.47 -6.09
N LEU A 11 3.50 -10.58 -5.77
CA LEU A 11 3.49 -9.19 -6.20
C LEU A 11 4.66 -8.91 -7.14
N ILE A 12 4.39 -8.15 -8.20
CA ILE A 12 5.42 -7.62 -9.11
C ILE A 12 5.59 -6.14 -8.79
N PHE A 13 6.77 -5.76 -8.32
CA PHE A 13 7.14 -4.38 -8.03
C PHE A 13 8.67 -4.22 -8.05
N ASP A 14 9.12 -2.96 -8.14
CA ASP A 14 10.52 -2.61 -7.96
C ASP A 14 10.86 -2.60 -6.46
N GLU A 15 11.76 -3.47 -6.03
CA GLU A 15 12.09 -3.70 -4.61
C GLU A 15 12.71 -2.47 -3.95
N ASP A 16 13.61 -1.77 -4.63
CA ASP A 16 14.28 -0.58 -4.12
C ASP A 16 13.29 0.58 -3.97
N LEU A 17 12.44 0.78 -4.98
CA LEU A 17 11.38 1.79 -4.95
C LEU A 17 10.36 1.50 -3.84
N MET A 18 9.94 0.23 -3.70
CA MET A 18 8.95 -0.16 -2.70
C MET A 18 9.52 -0.06 -1.29
N THR A 19 10.78 -0.43 -1.09
CA THR A 19 11.49 -0.28 0.19
C THR A 19 11.60 1.19 0.59
N PHE A 20 11.99 2.06 -0.35
CA PHE A 20 12.03 3.51 -0.12
C PHE A 20 10.64 4.06 0.24
N ALA A 21 9.62 3.75 -0.56
CA ALA A 21 8.27 4.25 -0.35
C ALA A 21 7.66 3.74 0.96
N MET A 22 7.80 2.45 1.28
CA MET A 22 7.29 1.86 2.53
C MET A 22 7.98 2.45 3.75
N GLY A 23 9.30 2.68 3.71
CA GLY A 23 10.04 3.31 4.80
C GLY A 23 9.56 4.72 5.14
N ASN A 24 8.91 5.40 4.19
CA ASN A 24 8.35 6.74 4.35
C ASN A 24 6.86 6.74 4.74
N CYS A 25 6.19 5.58 4.70
CA CYS A 25 4.79 5.45 5.07
C CYS A 25 4.63 5.44 6.60
N ILE A 26 3.67 6.23 7.09
CA ILE A 26 3.21 6.19 8.47
C ILE A 26 1.70 6.00 8.49
N THR A 27 1.18 5.38 9.55
CA THR A 27 -0.26 5.29 9.79
C THR A 27 -0.69 6.41 10.72
N LEU A 28 -1.63 7.23 10.27
CA LEU A 28 -2.30 8.24 11.10
C LEU A 28 -3.71 7.73 11.43
N GLU A 29 -4.11 7.80 12.69
CA GLU A 29 -5.49 7.56 13.11
C GLU A 29 -6.27 8.88 13.06
N ASP A 30 -7.44 8.88 12.41
CA ASP A 30 -8.35 10.03 12.41
C ASP A 30 -9.20 10.07 13.69
N THR A 31 -9.95 11.15 13.90
CA THR A 31 -10.86 11.30 15.06
C THR A 31 -12.02 10.29 15.08
N ASN A 32 -12.25 9.58 13.96
CA ASN A 32 -13.28 8.57 13.81
C ASN A 32 -12.74 7.13 14.00
N GLY A 33 -11.44 6.98 14.32
CA GLY A 33 -10.77 5.68 14.51
C GLY A 33 -10.31 4.99 13.23
N ASN A 34 -10.42 5.64 12.06
CA ASN A 34 -9.90 5.09 10.81
C ASN A 34 -8.40 5.32 10.71
N ARG A 35 -7.68 4.33 10.17
CA ARG A 35 -6.25 4.43 9.90
C ARG A 35 -6.00 4.82 8.45
N LYS A 36 -5.36 5.95 8.24
CA LYS A 36 -4.94 6.47 6.94
C LYS A 36 -3.44 6.31 6.75
N LEU A 37 -3.04 5.95 5.53
CA LEU A 37 -1.63 6.00 5.11
C LEU A 37 -1.22 7.45 4.85
N LEU A 38 -0.14 7.90 5.48
CA LEU A 38 0.37 9.26 5.38
C LEU A 38 1.89 9.25 5.13
N LYS A 39 2.40 10.32 4.54
CA LYS A 39 3.84 10.55 4.36
C LYS A 39 4.47 11.04 5.65
N LYS A 40 5.58 10.42 6.08
CA LYS A 40 6.38 10.92 7.22
C LYS A 40 7.10 12.22 6.89
N ARG A 41 7.61 12.35 5.67
CA ARG A 41 8.22 13.57 5.13
C ARG A 41 7.45 13.99 3.89
N TYR A 42 6.96 15.22 3.85
CA TYR A 42 6.09 15.69 2.78
C TYR A 42 6.72 15.62 1.38
N GLU A 43 8.05 15.79 1.30
CA GLU A 43 8.84 15.75 0.06
C GLU A 43 9.09 14.33 -0.49
N GLN A 44 8.98 13.30 0.34
CA GLN A 44 9.26 11.92 -0.07
C GLN A 44 8.00 11.25 -0.62
N LYS A 45 8.13 10.49 -1.71
CA LYS A 45 6.99 9.83 -2.36
C LYS A 45 6.60 8.53 -1.65
N ILE A 46 5.29 8.28 -1.62
CA ILE A 46 4.69 7.00 -1.18
C ILE A 46 3.69 6.45 -2.21
N ASP A 47 3.64 7.07 -3.40
CA ASP A 47 2.57 6.84 -4.38
C ASP A 47 2.50 5.39 -4.85
N ALA A 48 3.64 4.72 -4.99
CA ALA A 48 3.70 3.30 -5.35
C ALA A 48 3.04 2.40 -4.30
N VAL A 49 3.23 2.68 -3.01
CA VAL A 49 2.61 1.92 -1.90
C VAL A 49 1.12 2.23 -1.82
N ALA A 50 0.75 3.50 -1.94
CA ALA A 50 -0.65 3.93 -1.92
C ALA A 50 -1.43 3.29 -3.09
N ALA A 51 -0.91 3.38 -4.31
CA ALA A 51 -1.53 2.79 -5.49
C ALA A 51 -1.66 1.26 -5.39
N MET A 52 -0.65 0.56 -4.85
CA MET A 52 -0.73 -0.89 -4.65
C MET A 52 -1.79 -1.26 -3.61
N MET A 53 -1.93 -0.48 -2.55
CA MET A 53 -2.97 -0.69 -1.54
C MET A 53 -4.37 -0.45 -2.13
N ASP A 54 -4.55 0.63 -2.89
CA ASP A 54 -5.83 0.94 -3.56
C ASP A 54 -6.20 -0.16 -4.57
N ALA A 55 -5.24 -0.61 -5.38
CA ALA A 55 -5.43 -1.70 -6.33
C ALA A 55 -5.81 -3.01 -5.63
N TYR A 56 -5.17 -3.32 -4.50
CA TYR A 56 -5.49 -4.52 -3.72
C TYR A 56 -6.89 -4.47 -3.12
N ILE A 57 -7.33 -3.31 -2.62
CA ILE A 57 -8.69 -3.12 -2.10
C ILE A 57 -9.71 -3.24 -3.24
N ALA A 58 -9.45 -2.60 -4.38
CA ALA A 58 -10.32 -2.67 -5.56
C ALA A 58 -10.46 -4.12 -6.07
N TYR A 59 -9.36 -4.87 -6.13
CA TYR A 59 -9.37 -6.29 -6.48
C TYR A 59 -10.19 -7.11 -5.49
N LYS A 60 -10.02 -6.92 -4.18
CA LYS A 60 -10.82 -7.63 -3.17
C LYS A 60 -12.32 -7.34 -3.27
N LEU A 61 -12.68 -6.11 -3.63
CA LEU A 61 -14.08 -5.68 -3.71
C LEU A 61 -14.78 -6.21 -4.98
N ASN A 62 -14.04 -6.42 -6.07
CA ASN A 62 -14.59 -6.79 -7.37
C ASN A 62 -13.97 -8.10 -7.90
N ARG A 63 -13.81 -9.13 -7.05
CA ARG A 63 -13.11 -10.37 -7.46
C ARG A 63 -13.80 -11.08 -8.62
N ASP A 64 -15.13 -11.00 -8.66
CA ASP A 64 -16.02 -11.48 -9.71
C ASP A 64 -15.78 -10.83 -11.08
N ALA A 65 -15.21 -9.62 -11.13
CA ALA A 65 -14.82 -8.98 -12.38
C ALA A 65 -13.48 -9.48 -12.95
N PHE A 66 -12.74 -10.29 -12.16
CA PHE A 66 -11.43 -10.83 -12.52
C PHE A 66 -11.40 -12.38 -12.53
N GLU A 67 -12.56 -13.03 -12.36
CA GLU A 67 -12.79 -14.47 -12.63
C GLU A 67 -13.40 -14.67 -14.03
#